data_AF-A0A2W7A422-F1
#
_entry.id   AF-A0A2W7A422-F1
#
_cell.length_a   1.000
_cell.length_b   1.000
_cell.length_c   1.000
_cell.angle_alpha   90.00
_cell.angle_beta   90.00
_cell.angle_gamma   90.00
#
_symmetry.space_group_name_H-M   'P 1'
#
loop_
_entity.id
_entity.type
_entity.pdbx_description
1 polymer ?
#
loop_
_entity_poly.entity_id
_entity_poly.type
_entity_poly.pdbx_seq_one_letter_code
_entity_poly.pdbx_strand_id
1 'polypeptide(L)'
;MGQSDTPSSQDLARYLEEKGALTKPWLLMQLRLSKLKEEKASMTSDEYLLRIQDAHTDLMRMGPFWKGQERQVFGLSGDPLPLADG
;
A
#
# COMPACT_ATOMS: atom_id res chain seq x y z
N MET A 1 14.17 -22.89 11.07
CA MET A 1 14.32 -21.43 11.03
C MET A 1 13.59 -20.94 9.80
N GLY A 2 12.41 -20.34 9.97
CA GLY A 2 11.55 -19.95 8.85
C GLY A 2 12.15 -18.74 8.14
N GLN A 3 12.65 -18.93 6.93
CA GLN A 3 12.94 -17.82 6.03
C GLN A 3 11.60 -17.12 5.79
N SER A 4 11.49 -15.86 6.16
CA SER A 4 10.34 -15.05 5.80
C SER A 4 10.41 -14.81 4.30
N ASP A 5 9.63 -15.55 3.50
CA ASP A 5 9.40 -15.38 2.06
C ASP A 5 8.76 -14.02 1.69
N THR A 6 8.87 -13.01 2.57
CA THR A 6 8.35 -11.67 2.28
C THR A 6 9.38 -10.93 1.41
N PRO A 7 8.99 -10.50 0.19
CA PRO A 7 9.88 -9.73 -0.67
C PRO A 7 10.32 -8.43 0.00
N SER A 8 11.55 -8.00 -0.28
CA SER A 8 12.08 -6.74 0.25
C SER A 8 11.36 -5.54 -0.38
N SER A 9 11.55 -4.37 0.23
CA SER A 9 11.09 -3.10 -0.33
C SER A 9 11.71 -2.83 -1.71
N GLN A 10 12.94 -3.30 -1.94
CA GLN A 10 13.60 -3.18 -3.23
C GLN A 10 12.96 -4.09 -4.29
N ASP A 11 12.60 -5.32 -3.91
CA ASP A 11 11.88 -6.24 -4.81
C ASP A 11 10.49 -5.70 -5.16
N LEU A 12 9.80 -5.13 -4.16
CA LEU A 12 8.52 -4.47 -4.37
C LEU A 12 8.65 -3.25 -5.29
N ALA A 13 9.67 -2.40 -5.10
CA ALA A 13 9.92 -1.24 -5.97
C ALA A 13 10.14 -1.66 -7.43
N ARG A 14 11.02 -2.66 -7.66
CA ARG A 14 11.28 -3.21 -9.00
C ARG A 14 10.00 -3.75 -9.64
N TYR A 15 9.22 -4.52 -8.89
CA TYR A 15 7.94 -5.04 -9.38
C TYR A 15 6.97 -3.92 -9.77
N LEU A 16 6.85 -2.86 -8.97
CA LEU A 16 5.98 -1.73 -9.27
C LEU A 16 6.45 -0.95 -10.51
N GLU A 17 7.76 -0.80 -10.70
CA GLU A 17 8.36 -0.19 -11.90
C GLU A 17 8.02 -1.01 -13.16
N GLU A 18 8.29 -2.31 -13.13
CA GLU A 18 8.04 -3.23 -14.25
C GLU A 18 6.56 -3.28 -14.66
N LYS A 19 5.64 -3.08 -13.70
CA LYS A 19 4.19 -3.06 -13.94
C LYS A 19 3.64 -1.68 -14.26
N GLY A 20 4.48 -0.64 -14.36
CA GLY A 20 4.03 0.74 -14.57
C GLY A 20 3.11 1.24 -13.45
N ALA A 21 3.29 0.71 -12.24
CA ALA A 21 2.36 0.83 -11.12
C ALA A 21 2.79 1.91 -10.11
N LEU A 22 3.92 2.58 -10.33
CA LEU A 22 4.40 3.69 -9.49
C LEU A 22 3.46 4.91 -9.47
N THR A 23 2.54 5.01 -10.42
CA THR A 23 1.53 6.09 -10.47
C THR A 23 0.39 5.89 -9.48
N LYS A 24 0.30 4.71 -8.85
CA LYS A 24 -0.81 4.32 -7.96
C LYS A 24 -0.45 4.65 -6.50
N PRO A 25 -1.06 5.68 -5.88
CA PRO A 25 -0.65 6.15 -4.56
C PRO A 25 -0.74 5.08 -3.46
N TRP A 26 -1.68 4.14 -3.58
CA TRP A 26 -1.83 3.04 -2.62
C TRP A 26 -0.68 2.01 -2.71
N LEU A 27 -0.11 1.79 -3.90
CA LEU A 27 1.04 0.90 -4.07
C LEU A 27 2.33 1.56 -3.58
N LEU A 28 2.44 2.88 -3.72
CA LEU A 28 3.51 3.65 -3.08
C LEU A 28 3.39 3.60 -1.54
N MET A 29 2.18 3.60 -1.00
CA MET A 29 1.96 3.41 0.44
C MET A 29 2.44 2.03 0.89
N GLN A 30 2.13 0.98 0.13
CA GLN A 30 2.62 -0.37 0.40
C GLN A 30 4.16 -0.42 0.39
N LEU A 31 4.81 0.24 -0.57
CA LEU A 31 6.27 0.36 -0.63
C LEU A 31 6.83 1.10 0.61
N ARG A 32 6.22 2.22 1.01
CA ARG A 32 6.61 2.97 2.22
C ARG A 32 6.54 2.11 3.48
N LEU A 33 5.45 1.35 3.67
CA LEU A 33 5.28 0.45 4.81
C LEU A 33 6.31 -0.68 4.81
N SER A 34 6.65 -1.22 3.63
CA SER A 34 7.70 -2.23 3.48
C SER A 34 9.06 -1.69 3.92
N LYS A 35 9.45 -0.48 3.48
CA LYS A 35 10.69 0.18 3.93
C LYS A 35 10.71 0.43 5.43
N LEU A 36 9.62 0.93 6.01
CA LEU A 36 9.52 1.16 7.46
C LEU A 36 9.72 -0.13 8.26
N LYS A 37 9.20 -1.27 7.77
CA LYS A 37 9.37 -2.57 8.42
C LYS A 37 10.83 -3.01 8.42
N GLU A 38 11.56 -2.78 7.34
CA GLU A 38 12.99 -3.09 7.23
C GLU A 38 13.85 -2.21 8.12
N GLU A 39 13.52 -0.91 8.17
CA GLU A 39 14.23 0.09 8.97
C GLU A 39 13.86 0.02 10.47
N LYS A 40 12.86 -0.77 10.86
CA LYS A 40 12.36 -0.85 12.26
C LYS A 40 13.48 -1.07 13.28
N ALA A 41 14.47 -1.90 12.96
CA ALA A 41 15.59 -2.19 13.87
C ALA A 41 16.54 -1.00 14.07
N SER A 42 16.53 -0.02 13.16
CA SER A 42 17.35 1.20 13.23
C SER A 42 16.63 2.40 13.87
N MET A 43 15.36 2.24 14.25
CA MET A 43 14.54 3.31 14.82
C MET A 43 14.21 3.06 16.29
N THR A 44 13.94 4.13 17.02
CA THR A 44 13.27 4.00 18.33
C THR A 44 11.81 3.58 18.14
N SER A 45 11.20 2.98 19.16
CA SER A 45 9.79 2.59 19.13
C SER A 45 8.87 3.78 18.85
N ASP A 46 9.13 4.93 19.45
CA ASP A 46 8.32 6.14 19.28
C ASP A 46 8.44 6.72 17.86
N GLU A 47 9.65 6.74 17.30
CA GLU A 47 9.89 7.16 15.92
C GLU A 47 9.18 6.23 14.93
N TYR A 48 9.27 4.92 15.14
CA TYR A 48 8.57 3.94 14.31
C TYR A 48 7.06 4.14 14.37
N LEU A 49 6.49 4.31 15.57
CA LEU A 49 5.05 4.56 15.76
C LEU A 49 4.61 5.84 15.07
N LEU A 50 5.37 6.93 15.20
CA LEU A 50 5.08 8.20 14.54
C LEU A 50 5.06 8.04 13.02
N ARG A 51 6.05 7.37 12.43
CA ARG A 51 6.10 7.15 10.97
C ARG A 51 4.97 6.26 10.46
N ILE A 52 4.53 5.29 11.26
CA ILE A 52 3.35 4.47 10.95
C ILE A 52 2.07 5.32 11.03
N GLN A 53 1.94 6.19 12.02
CA GLN A 53 0.80 7.11 12.16
C GLN A 53 0.71 8.07 10.96
N ASP A 54 1.83 8.59 10.49
CA ASP A 54 1.91 9.45 9.31
C ASP A 54 1.49 8.71 8.04
N ALA A 55 2.03 7.50 7.83
CA ALA A 55 1.66 6.65 6.70
C ALA A 55 0.15 6.31 6.70
N HIS A 56 -0.40 6.01 7.88
CA HIS A 56 -1.84 5.79 8.04
C HIS A 56 -2.67 7.05 7.72
N THR A 57 -2.24 8.22 8.21
CA THR A 57 -2.92 9.50 7.93
C THR A 57 -2.96 9.80 6.44
N ASP A 58 -1.83 9.59 5.75
CA ASP A 58 -1.74 9.77 4.30
C ASP A 58 -2.63 8.78 3.54
N LEU A 59 -2.73 7.53 4.00
CA LEU A 59 -3.66 6.55 3.43
C LEU A 59 -5.12 7.00 3.61
N MET A 60 -5.49 7.47 4.79
CA MET A 60 -6.86 7.94 5.07
C MET A 60 -7.25 9.16 4.22
N ARG A 61 -6.28 10.03 3.89
CA ARG A 61 -6.49 11.16 2.96
C ARG A 61 -6.80 10.71 1.53
N MET A 62 -6.46 9.48 1.13
CA MET A 62 -6.79 8.94 -0.20
C MET A 62 -8.26 8.52 -0.32
N GLY A 63 -8.94 8.22 0.80
CA GLY A 63 -10.36 7.81 0.79
C GLY A 63 -11.29 8.82 0.11
N PRO A 64 -11.23 10.13 0.44
CA PRO A 64 -11.98 11.17 -0.27
C PRO A 64 -11.65 11.28 -1.76
N PHE A 65 -10.40 11.01 -2.15
CA PHE A 65 -9.95 11.08 -3.55
C PHE A 65 -10.56 9.98 -4.43
N TRP A 66 -10.88 8.81 -3.86
CA TRP A 66 -11.46 7.70 -4.63
C TRP A 66 -12.95 7.85 -4.91
N LYS A 67 -13.66 8.70 -4.16
CA LYS A 67 -15.10 8.92 -4.36
C LYS A 67 -15.38 9.43 -5.78
N GLY A 68 -16.12 8.66 -6.57
CA GLY A 68 -16.45 8.98 -7.95
C GLY A 68 -15.35 8.71 -8.98
N GLN A 69 -14.20 8.16 -8.58
CA GLN A 69 -13.11 7.72 -9.48
C GLN A 69 -12.90 6.19 -9.42
N GLU A 70 -13.76 5.46 -8.70
CA GLU A 70 -13.58 4.03 -8.41
C GLU A 70 -13.43 3.19 -9.68
N ARG A 71 -14.22 3.49 -10.71
CA ARG A 71 -14.13 2.79 -12.01
C ARG A 71 -12.80 3.03 -12.72
N GLN A 72 -12.25 4.24 -12.63
CA GLN A 72 -10.96 4.59 -13.23
C GLN A 72 -9.80 3.99 -12.42
N VAL A 73 -9.91 4.00 -11.09
CA VAL A 73 -8.85 3.58 -10.16
C VAL A 73 -8.77 2.06 -10.03
N PHE A 74 -9.92 1.37 -9.95
CA PHE A 74 -10.01 -0.07 -9.72
C PHE A 74 -10.33 -0.88 -10.98
N GLY A 75 -10.64 -0.22 -12.11
CA GLY A 75 -10.94 -0.91 -13.36
C GLY A 75 -12.21 -1.76 -13.30
N LEU A 76 -13.16 -1.42 -12.42
CA LEU A 76 -14.46 -2.08 -12.29
C LEU A 76 -15.22 -1.93 -13.62
N SER A 77 -15.02 -2.91 -14.49
CA SER A 77 -15.68 -3.03 -15.78
C SER A 77 -17.05 -3.65 -15.55
N GLY A 78 -18.03 -2.82 -15.20
CA GLY A 78 -19.45 -3.05 -15.47
C GLY A 78 -20.18 -4.25 -14.84
N ASP A 79 -19.52 -5.28 -14.33
CA ASP A 79 -20.21 -6.39 -13.68
C ASP A 79 -20.43 -6.05 -12.20
N PRO A 80 -21.69 -5.92 -11.74
CA PRO A 80 -21.95 -5.82 -10.32
C PRO A 80 -21.39 -7.06 -9.65
N LEU A 81 -20.60 -6.86 -8.58
CA LEU A 81 -20.22 -7.95 -7.70
C LEU A 81 -21.49 -8.71 -7.34
N PRO A 82 -21.56 -10.05 -7.51
CA PRO A 82 -22.74 -10.80 -7.15
C PRO A 82 -23.06 -10.47 -5.70
N LEU A 83 -24.29 -10.00 -5.46
CA LEU A 83 -24.84 -9.81 -4.13
C LEU A 83 -24.55 -11.12 -3.39
N ALA A 84 -23.64 -11.06 -2.42
CA ALA A 84 -23.52 -12.13 -1.45
C ALA A 84 -24.82 -12.06 -0.65
N ASP A 85 -25.81 -12.88 -1.05
CA ASP A 85 -27.01 -13.10 -0.27
C ASP A 85 -26.59 -13.53 1.13
N GLY A 86 -27.18 -12.87 2.13
CA GLY A 86 -26.86 -13.02 3.55
C GLY A 86 -27.36 -14.31 4.18
#